data_AF-A0A515A9X5-F1
#
_entry.id   AF-A0A515A9X5-F1
#
_cell.length_a   1.000
_cell.length_b   1.000
_cell.length_c   1.000
_cell.angle_alpha   90.00
_cell.angle_beta   90.00
_cell.angle_gamma   90.00
#
_symmetry.space_group_name_H-M   'P 1'
#
loop_
_entity.id
_entity.type
_entity.pdbx_description
1 polymer ?
#
loop_
_entity_poly.entity_id
_entity_poly.type
_entity_poly.pdbx_seq_one_letter_code
_entity_poly.pdbx_strand_id
1 'polypeptide(L)'
;MEDAQEAANSESKSSAGDKYETGRAMAQLERDRNAQLLAEAQKLGQELSRLNIDKNYETVQPGCLVSTNRGSFFVSMSAGKLTANGKDYFAISAASPIAVALAGRKVGDVATFNKMTYQVLDVY
;
A
#
# COMPACT_ATOMS: atom_id res chain seq x y z
N MET A 1 46.28 -40.76 -2.20
CA MET A 1 45.14 -41.04 -3.12
C MET A 1 43.82 -41.07 -2.38
N GLU A 2 43.79 -41.24 -1.05
CA GLU A 2 42.56 -41.23 -0.24
C GLU A 2 41.92 -39.83 -0.10
N ASP A 3 42.69 -38.74 0.01
CA ASP A 3 42.13 -37.39 0.18
C ASP A 3 41.26 -36.90 -0.99
N ALA A 4 41.60 -37.30 -2.22
CA ALA A 4 40.83 -36.93 -3.41
C ALA A 4 39.49 -37.67 -3.47
N GLN A 5 39.41 -38.88 -2.90
CA GLN A 5 38.21 -39.70 -2.89
C GLN A 5 37.24 -39.28 -1.77
N GLU A 6 37.77 -38.82 -0.63
CA GLU A 6 36.97 -38.28 0.48
C GLU A 6 36.39 -36.89 0.19
N ALA A 7 37.13 -36.04 -0.53
CA ALA A 7 36.62 -34.74 -1.00
C ALA A 7 35.45 -34.91 -1.99
N ALA A 8 35.58 -35.81 -2.96
CA ALA A 8 34.52 -36.11 -3.94
C ALA A 8 33.25 -36.70 -3.30
N ASN A 9 33.40 -37.53 -2.26
CA ASN A 9 32.26 -38.11 -1.53
C ASN A 9 31.58 -37.13 -0.57
N SER A 10 32.32 -36.18 0.00
CA SER A 10 31.78 -35.16 0.91
C SER A 10 31.03 -34.05 0.16
N GLU A 11 31.54 -33.63 -1.00
CA GLU A 11 30.89 -32.62 -1.85
C GLU A 11 29.57 -33.14 -2.48
N SER A 12 29.50 -34.44 -2.80
CA SER A 12 28.30 -35.11 -3.31
C SER A 12 27.16 -35.21 -2.28
N LYS A 13 27.48 -35.52 -1.02
CA LYS A 13 26.46 -35.72 0.03
C LYS A 13 25.83 -34.42 0.54
N SER A 14 26.60 -33.35 0.70
CA SER A 14 26.08 -32.07 1.21
C SER A 14 25.55 -31.16 0.09
N SER A 15 26.10 -31.19 -1.12
CA SER A 15 25.76 -30.17 -2.13
C SER A 15 24.43 -30.43 -2.86
N ALA A 16 24.05 -31.69 -3.09
CA ALA A 16 22.79 -32.01 -3.76
C ALA A 16 21.60 -31.89 -2.79
N GLY A 17 21.65 -32.62 -1.67
CA GLY A 17 20.58 -32.63 -0.65
C GLY A 17 20.27 -31.26 -0.08
N ASP A 18 21.29 -30.55 0.42
CA ASP A 18 21.10 -29.21 1.01
C ASP A 18 20.61 -28.20 -0.03
N LYS A 19 21.02 -28.31 -1.30
CA LYS A 19 20.52 -27.43 -2.37
C LYS A 19 19.07 -27.73 -2.74
N TYR A 20 18.65 -28.99 -2.75
CA TYR A 20 17.24 -29.34 -2.95
C TYR A 20 16.37 -28.94 -1.75
N GLU A 21 16.85 -29.14 -0.52
CA GLU A 21 16.13 -28.75 0.70
C GLU A 21 16.06 -27.23 0.85
N THR A 22 17.17 -26.52 0.63
CA THR A 22 17.21 -25.04 0.62
C THR A 22 16.40 -24.48 -0.54
N GLY A 23 16.48 -25.07 -1.73
CA GLY A 23 15.69 -24.67 -2.90
C GLY A 23 14.18 -24.83 -2.67
N ARG A 24 13.76 -25.94 -2.04
CA ARG A 24 12.36 -26.14 -1.63
C ARG A 24 11.93 -25.14 -0.56
N ALA A 25 12.78 -24.86 0.43
CA ALA A 25 12.50 -23.89 1.48
C ALA A 25 12.34 -22.47 0.89
N MET A 26 13.23 -22.06 -0.01
CA MET A 26 13.14 -20.76 -0.71
C MET A 26 11.89 -20.66 -1.59
N ALA A 27 11.55 -21.72 -2.33
CA ALA A 27 10.33 -21.76 -3.13
C ALA A 27 9.06 -21.68 -2.25
N GLN A 28 9.08 -22.28 -1.05
CA GLN A 28 7.99 -22.18 -0.10
C GLN A 28 7.87 -20.75 0.45
N LEU A 29 8.97 -20.12 0.85
CA LEU A 29 8.99 -18.72 1.30
C LEU A 29 8.49 -17.76 0.22
N GLU A 30 8.87 -17.98 -1.03
CA GLU A 30 8.39 -17.16 -2.15
C GLU A 30 6.89 -17.35 -2.38
N ARG A 31 6.39 -18.58 -2.31
CA ARG A 31 4.96 -18.87 -2.38
C ARG A 31 4.18 -18.20 -1.25
N ASP A 32 4.67 -18.31 -0.01
CA ASP A 32 4.01 -17.72 1.15
C ASP A 32 3.99 -16.19 1.05
N ARG A 33 5.09 -15.57 0.59
CA ARG A 33 5.17 -14.14 0.30
C ARG A 33 4.20 -13.71 -0.79
N ASN A 34 4.11 -14.47 -1.89
CA ASN A 34 3.19 -14.17 -2.98
C ASN A 34 1.73 -14.34 -2.54
N ALA A 35 1.43 -15.32 -1.69
CA ALA A 35 0.11 -15.49 -1.09
C ALA A 35 -0.28 -14.31 -0.20
N GLN A 36 0.66 -13.78 0.59
CA GLN A 36 0.45 -12.57 1.39
C GLN A 36 0.15 -11.34 0.51
N LEU A 37 0.95 -11.12 -0.54
CA LEU A 37 0.74 -10.01 -1.48
C LEU A 37 -0.62 -10.12 -2.20
N LEU A 38 -1.01 -11.34 -2.60
CA LEU A 38 -2.31 -11.58 -3.22
C LEU A 38 -3.46 -11.26 -2.26
N ALA A 39 -3.37 -11.70 -1.01
CA ALA A 39 -4.39 -11.42 0.00
C ALA A 39 -4.52 -9.92 0.28
N GLU A 40 -3.40 -9.19 0.33
CA GLU A 40 -3.39 -7.73 0.49
C GLU A 40 -4.01 -7.03 -0.73
N ALA A 41 -3.65 -7.44 -1.95
CA ALA A 41 -4.23 -6.89 -3.18
C ALA A 41 -5.76 -7.14 -3.26
N GLN A 42 -6.22 -8.33 -2.87
CA GLN A 42 -7.65 -8.65 -2.80
C GLN A 42 -8.39 -7.76 -1.80
N LYS A 43 -7.80 -7.54 -0.62
CA LYS A 43 -8.36 -6.65 0.40
C LYS A 43 -8.48 -5.21 -0.11
N LEU A 44 -7.43 -4.69 -0.75
CA LEU A 44 -7.44 -3.35 -1.34
C LEU A 44 -8.51 -3.22 -2.44
N GLY A 45 -8.66 -4.25 -3.29
CA GLY A 45 -9.70 -4.29 -4.31
C GLY A 45 -11.12 -4.25 -3.72
N GLN A 46 -11.35 -4.98 -2.61
CA GLN A 46 -12.63 -4.93 -1.90
C GLN A 46 -12.90 -3.55 -1.28
N GLU A 47 -11.89 -2.91 -0.69
CA GLU A 47 -12.04 -1.56 -0.13
C GLU A 47 -12.40 -0.54 -1.22
N LEU A 48 -11.71 -0.58 -2.36
CA LEU A 48 -12.02 0.26 -3.52
C LEU A 48 -13.44 0.06 -4.03
N SER A 49 -13.90 -1.19 -4.16
CA SER A 49 -15.24 -1.49 -4.67
C SER A 49 -16.38 -0.97 -3.78
N ARG A 50 -16.09 -0.65 -2.52
CA ARG A 50 -17.07 -0.10 -1.57
C ARG A 50 -17.15 1.42 -1.62
N LEU A 51 -16.21 2.09 -2.27
CA LEU A 51 -16.22 3.54 -2.40
C LEU A 51 -17.32 3.95 -3.39
N ASN A 52 -18.14 4.92 -3.00
CA ASN A 52 -19.16 5.48 -3.87
C ASN A 52 -18.69 6.84 -4.40
N ILE A 53 -18.14 6.84 -5.61
CA ILE A 53 -17.59 8.05 -6.25
C ILE A 53 -18.66 8.95 -6.88
N ASP A 54 -19.90 8.47 -7.00
CA ASP A 54 -21.02 9.23 -7.58
C ASP A 54 -21.79 10.04 -6.52
N LYS A 55 -21.47 9.84 -5.24
CA LYS A 55 -22.10 10.54 -4.12
C LYS A 55 -21.47 11.92 -3.96
N ASN A 56 -22.29 12.95 -3.79
CA ASN A 56 -21.84 14.24 -3.26
C ASN A 56 -21.56 14.13 -1.75
N TYR A 57 -20.34 14.49 -1.36
CA TYR A 57 -19.91 14.44 0.02
C TYR A 57 -19.92 15.83 0.68
N GLU A 58 -20.57 15.95 1.84
CA GLU A 58 -20.53 17.19 2.66
C GLU A 58 -19.35 17.23 3.63
N THR A 59 -18.83 16.05 3.98
CA THR A 59 -17.74 15.87 4.95
C THR A 59 -16.71 14.93 4.39
N VAL A 60 -15.45 15.13 4.78
CA VAL A 60 -14.34 14.24 4.41
C VAL A 60 -14.58 12.83 4.94
N GLN A 61 -14.68 11.85 4.04
CA GLN A 61 -14.87 10.44 4.34
C GLN A 61 -14.33 9.56 3.20
N PRO A 62 -14.22 8.23 3.37
CA PRO A 62 -13.77 7.35 2.28
C PRO A 62 -14.65 7.50 1.02
N GLY A 63 -13.99 7.67 -0.12
CA GLY A 63 -14.60 7.84 -1.44
C GLY A 63 -14.69 9.29 -1.92
N CYS A 64 -14.46 10.28 -1.04
CA CYS A 64 -14.50 11.69 -1.43
C CYS A 64 -13.15 12.20 -1.95
N LEU A 65 -13.22 13.22 -2.80
CA LEU A 65 -12.08 14.04 -3.19
C LEU A 65 -12.11 15.36 -2.42
N VAL A 66 -11.09 15.59 -1.59
CA VAL A 66 -10.93 16.84 -0.82
C VAL A 66 -9.91 17.73 -1.50
N SER A 67 -10.26 18.99 -1.74
CA SER A 67 -9.30 20.01 -2.10
C SER A 67 -9.00 20.89 -0.89
N THR A 68 -7.71 21.11 -0.64
CA THR A 68 -7.23 22.00 0.41
C THR A 68 -6.35 23.10 -0.18
N ASN A 69 -6.04 24.10 0.64
CA ASN A 69 -5.06 25.14 0.30
C ASN A 69 -3.62 24.61 0.07
N ARG A 70 -3.33 23.34 0.38
CA ARG A 70 -1.99 22.75 0.23
C ARG A 70 -1.97 21.49 -0.66
N GLY A 71 -3.05 21.21 -1.38
CA GLY A 71 -3.15 20.07 -2.28
C GLY A 71 -4.52 19.40 -2.28
N SER A 72 -4.74 18.50 -3.23
CA SER A 72 -5.96 17.71 -3.35
C SER A 72 -5.69 16.25 -2.96
N PHE A 73 -6.58 15.68 -2.15
CA PHE A 73 -6.45 14.35 -1.56
C PHE A 73 -7.68 13.52 -1.88
N PHE A 74 -7.49 12.36 -2.49
CA PHE A 74 -8.55 11.39 -2.72
C PHE A 74 -8.49 10.33 -1.62
N VAL A 75 -9.49 10.34 -0.73
CA VAL A 75 -9.53 9.43 0.43
C VAL A 75 -10.02 8.06 -0.05
N SER A 76 -9.07 7.18 -0.39
CA SER A 76 -9.34 5.91 -1.06
C SER A 76 -8.32 4.86 -0.62
N MET A 77 -7.52 4.35 -1.57
CA MET A 77 -6.37 3.51 -1.34
C MET A 77 -5.09 4.36 -1.37
N SER A 78 -4.03 3.89 -0.72
CA SER A 78 -2.72 4.55 -0.71
C SER A 78 -1.96 4.34 -2.03
N ALA A 79 -2.45 4.93 -3.13
CA ALA A 79 -1.80 4.86 -4.45
C ALA A 79 -0.79 6.00 -4.71
N GLY A 80 -0.63 6.94 -3.76
CA GLY A 80 0.35 8.01 -3.85
C GLY A 80 -0.10 9.12 -4.80
N LYS A 81 0.84 9.71 -5.53
CA LYS A 81 0.57 10.84 -6.42
C LYS A 81 -0.02 10.36 -7.75
N LEU A 82 -1.17 10.89 -8.12
CA LEU A 82 -1.87 10.69 -9.39
C LEU A 82 -1.98 12.04 -10.11
N THR A 83 -1.63 12.07 -11.39
CA THR A 83 -1.80 13.28 -12.20
C THR A 83 -2.95 13.06 -13.17
N ALA A 84 -3.96 13.92 -13.10
CA ALA A 84 -5.12 13.88 -13.98
C ALA A 84 -5.44 15.30 -14.46
N ASN A 85 -5.68 15.49 -15.76
CA ASN A 85 -5.98 16.79 -16.36
C ASN A 85 -4.95 17.89 -16.01
N GLY A 86 -3.67 17.52 -15.88
CA GLY A 86 -2.59 18.44 -15.52
C GLY A 86 -2.58 18.88 -14.05
N LYS A 87 -3.46 18.31 -13.20
CA LYS A 87 -3.49 18.55 -11.75
C LYS A 87 -3.05 17.31 -11.00
N ASP A 88 -2.34 17.55 -9.90
CA ASP A 88 -1.86 16.50 -9.02
C ASP A 88 -2.85 16.23 -7.88
N TYR A 89 -3.07 14.95 -7.63
CA TYR A 89 -3.94 14.40 -6.60
C TYR A 89 -3.16 13.38 -5.78
N PHE A 90 -3.39 13.33 -4.48
CA PHE A 90 -2.81 12.31 -3.62
C PHE A 90 -3.88 11.31 -3.21
N ALA A 91 -3.81 10.10 -3.76
CA ALA A 91 -4.62 8.98 -3.33
C ALA A 91 -4.04 8.41 -2.03
N ILE A 92 -4.78 8.62 -0.94
CA ILE A 92 -4.36 8.28 0.42
C ILE A 92 -5.36 7.31 1.05
N SER A 93 -4.88 6.41 1.89
CA SER A 93 -5.78 5.57 2.68
C SER A 93 -6.50 6.38 3.75
N ALA A 94 -7.70 5.93 4.11
CA ALA A 94 -8.46 6.51 5.23
C ALA A 94 -7.71 6.44 6.57
N ALA A 95 -6.80 5.48 6.72
CA ALA A 95 -5.95 5.32 7.89
C ALA A 95 -4.71 6.24 7.88
N SER A 96 -4.42 6.95 6.79
CA SER A 96 -3.27 7.85 6.73
C SER A 96 -3.41 9.02 7.72
N PRO A 97 -2.33 9.50 8.35
CA PRO A 97 -2.41 10.56 9.36
C PRO A 97 -3.11 11.84 8.89
N ILE A 98 -2.93 12.21 7.62
CA ILE A 98 -3.60 13.38 7.03
C ILE A 98 -5.08 13.12 6.75
N ALA A 99 -5.46 11.91 6.30
CA ALA A 99 -6.87 11.55 6.14
C ALA A 99 -7.58 11.58 7.50
N VAL A 100 -6.95 11.05 8.55
CA VAL A 100 -7.50 11.10 9.92
C VAL A 100 -7.65 12.53 10.43
N ALA A 101 -6.70 13.41 10.15
CA ALA A 101 -6.78 14.82 10.55
C ALA A 101 -7.92 15.58 9.82
N LEU A 102 -8.19 15.22 8.57
CA LEU A 102 -9.24 15.82 7.74
C LEU A 102 -10.61 15.15 7.91
N ALA A 103 -10.68 13.92 8.46
CA ALA A 103 -11.91 13.14 8.56
C ALA A 103 -13.03 13.91 9.27
N GLY A 104 -14.23 13.90 8.68
CA GLY A 104 -15.42 14.57 9.20
C GLY A 104 -15.44 16.09 9.03
N ARG A 105 -14.36 16.72 8.55
CA ARG A 105 -14.31 18.16 8.29
C ARG A 105 -15.19 18.55 7.10
N LYS A 106 -15.72 19.76 7.14
CA LYS A 106 -16.54 20.37 6.07
C LYS A 106 -15.76 21.45 5.35
N VAL A 107 -16.30 21.92 4.23
CA VAL A 107 -15.77 23.10 3.53
C VAL A 107 -15.69 24.29 4.49
N GLY A 108 -14.54 24.97 4.50
CA GLY A 108 -14.22 26.07 5.41
C GLY A 108 -13.52 25.65 6.70
N ASP A 109 -13.61 24.37 7.09
CA ASP A 109 -12.92 23.87 8.28
C ASP A 109 -11.41 23.83 8.08
N VAL A 110 -10.71 23.82 9.23
CA VAL A 110 -9.26 23.78 9.30
C VAL A 110 -8.80 22.57 10.11
N ALA A 111 -7.77 21.90 9.62
CA ALA A 111 -7.07 20.83 10.31
C ALA A 111 -5.55 21.10 10.35
N THR A 112 -4.90 20.66 11.41
CA THR A 112 -3.44 20.75 11.53
C THR A 112 -2.84 19.37 11.36
N PHE A 113 -1.94 19.23 10.39
CA PHE A 113 -1.17 18.01 10.16
C PHE A 113 0.30 18.37 9.95
N ASN A 114 1.19 17.69 10.67
CA ASN A 114 2.64 17.91 10.60
C ASN A 114 3.04 19.39 10.78
N LYS A 115 2.45 20.07 11.77
CA LYS A 115 2.62 21.52 12.06
C LYS A 115 2.20 22.46 10.91
N MET A 116 1.56 21.94 9.87
CA MET A 116 0.98 22.73 8.79
C MET A 116 -0.53 22.77 8.90
N THR A 117 -1.09 23.92 8.55
CA THR A 117 -2.53 24.19 8.57
C THR A 117 -3.12 23.92 7.18
N TYR A 118 -4.12 23.04 7.14
CA TYR A 118 -4.88 22.67 5.96
C TYR A 118 -6.29 23.21 6.11
N GLN A 119 -6.70 24.07 5.19
CA GLN A 119 -8.08 24.52 5.07
C GLN A 119 -8.77 23.72 3.98
N VAL A 120 -9.93 23.15 4.31
CA VAL A 120 -10.79 22.46 3.33
C VAL A 120 -11.46 23.51 2.46
N LEU A 121 -11.16 23.48 1.17
CA LEU A 121 -11.72 24.39 0.17
C LEU A 121 -12.94 23.78 -0.51
N ASP A 122 -12.86 22.49 -0.84
CA ASP A 122 -13.95 21.76 -1.48
C ASP A 122 -13.93 20.29 -1.05
N VAL A 123 -15.11 19.68 -1.03
CA VAL A 123 -15.32 18.24 -0.88
C VAL A 123 -16.25 17.80 -1.98
N TYR A 124 -15.79 16.85 -2.80
CA TYR A 124 -16.56 16.24 -3.88
C TYR A 124 -16.90 14.81 -3.51
#